data_AF-A0A1D8GMS4-F1
#
_entry.id   AF-A0A1D8GMS4-F1
#
_cell.length_a   1.000
_cell.length_b   1.000
_cell.length_c   1.000
_cell.angle_alpha   90.00
_cell.angle_beta   90.00
_cell.angle_gamma   90.00
#
_symmetry.space_group_name_H-M   'P 1'
#
loop_
_entity.id
_entity.type
_entity.pdbx_description
1 polymer ?
#
loop_
_entity_poly.entity_id
_entity_poly.type
_entity_poly.pdbx_seq_one_letter_code
_entity_poly.pdbx_strand_id
1 'polypeptide(L)'
;MKRYTKIVEMMGYYFTRELEKKKHHKNKIREMKEETVAKFFLEGDTEILVYLEESGREILITPESDPQDIKKYLGDKFLEK
;
A
#
# COMPACT_ATOMS: atom_id res chain seq x y z
N MET A 1 -9.24 7.15 -6.66
CA MET A 1 -8.50 6.13 -5.91
C MET A 1 -7.03 6.17 -6.26
N LYS A 2 -6.21 6.37 -5.25
CA LYS A 2 -4.75 6.29 -5.33
C LYS A 2 -4.35 4.85 -5.02
N ARG A 3 -3.32 4.35 -5.71
CA ARG A 3 -2.72 3.04 -5.41
C ARG A 3 -1.39 3.22 -4.72
N TYR A 4 -1.21 2.52 -3.62
CA TYR A 4 0.09 2.35 -2.96
C TYR A 4 0.49 0.87 -3.06
N THR A 5 1.78 0.61 -3.00
CA THR A 5 2.31 -0.76 -2.96
C THR A 5 3.04 -0.95 -1.65
N LYS A 6 2.61 -1.92 -0.84
CA LYS A 6 3.38 -2.40 0.32
C LYS A 6 4.31 -3.49 -0.17
N ILE A 7 5.61 -3.24 -0.15
CA ILE A 7 6.62 -4.24 -0.50
C ILE A 7 7.06 -4.89 0.80
N VAL A 8 6.84 -6.20 0.92
CA VAL A 8 7.23 -7.01 2.08
C VAL A 8 8.45 -7.82 1.69
N GLU A 9 9.57 -7.51 2.34
CA GLU A 9 10.87 -8.14 2.17
C GLU A 9 11.21 -8.96 3.42
N MET A 10 12.31 -9.71 3.40
CA MET A 10 12.72 -10.54 4.55
C MET A 10 12.97 -9.73 5.83
N MET A 11 13.48 -8.50 5.72
CA MET A 11 13.87 -7.67 6.88
C MET A 11 12.83 -6.63 7.29
N GLY A 12 11.69 -6.56 6.60
CA GLY A 12 10.66 -5.58 6.91
C GLY A 12 9.77 -5.28 5.72
N TYR A 13 9.20 -4.08 5.73
CA TYR A 13 8.37 -3.62 4.62
C TYR A 13 8.47 -2.11 4.47
N TYR A 14 8.16 -1.62 3.29
CA TYR A 14 7.97 -0.20 3.02
C TYR A 14 6.83 0.00 2.03
N PHE A 15 6.30 1.22 2.03
CA PHE A 15 5.25 1.59 1.09
C PHE A 15 5.86 2.42 -0.02
N THR A 16 5.39 2.20 -1.25
CA THR A 16 5.72 3.03 -2.39
C THR A 16 4.44 3.53 -3.06
N ARG A 17 4.59 4.62 -3.82
CA ARG A 17 3.57 5.10 -4.75
C ARG A 17 4.21 5.45 -6.07
N GLU A 18 3.56 5.01 -7.14
CA GLU A 18 3.92 5.43 -8.48
C GLU A 18 3.36 6.83 -8.77
N LEU A 19 4.24 7.75 -9.17
CA LEU A 19 3.88 9.09 -9.59
C LEU A 19 4.09 9.21 -11.08
N GLU A 20 3.00 9.45 -11.80
CA GLU A 20 3.02 9.72 -13.23
C GLU A 20 3.78 11.01 -13.52
N LYS A 21 4.81 10.93 -14.36
CA LYS A 21 5.57 12.09 -14.81
C LYS A 21 5.11 12.49 -16.20
N LYS A 22 4.42 13.63 -16.30
CA LYS A 22 3.94 14.19 -17.59
C LYS A 22 5.05 14.51 -18.62
N LYS A 23 6.32 14.63 -18.21
CA LYS A 23 7.43 15.09 -19.07
C LYS A 23 8.58 14.09 -19.28
N HIS A 24 8.57 12.94 -18.60
CA HIS A 24 9.63 11.93 -18.74
C HIS A 24 9.02 10.55 -18.95
N HIS A 25 9.58 9.78 -19.88
CA HIS A 25 9.09 8.46 -20.31
C HIS A 25 9.11 7.35 -19.22
N LYS A 26 9.42 7.68 -17.95
CA LYS A 26 9.42 6.72 -16.84
C LYS A 26 8.79 7.32 -15.60
N ASN A 27 7.85 6.59 -15.02
CA ASN A 27 7.19 6.94 -13.76
C ASN A 27 8.19 7.00 -12.61
N LYS A 28 7.94 7.90 -11.66
CA LYS A 28 8.77 8.02 -10.45
C LYS A 28 8.13 7.21 -9.32
N ILE A 29 8.82 6.19 -8.87
CA ILE A 29 8.46 5.46 -7.64
C ILE A 29 9.04 6.24 -6.46
N ARG A 30 8.23 6.44 -5.42
CA ARG A 30 8.66 7.12 -4.20
C ARG A 30 8.18 6.34 -2.98
N GLU A 31 9.05 6.20 -2.00
CA GLU A 31 8.68 5.67 -0.69
C GLU A 31 7.76 6.62 0.06
N MET A 32 6.79 6.04 0.77
CA MET A 32 5.75 6.74 1.48
C MET A 32 5.77 6.29 2.94
N LYS A 33 5.57 7.25 3.85
CA LYS A 33 5.40 6.93 5.27
C LYS A 33 4.11 6.16 5.48
N GLU A 34 4.17 5.09 6.27
CA GLU A 34 3.02 4.27 6.64
C GLU A 34 1.85 5.13 7.17
N GLU A 35 2.12 6.09 8.04
CA GLU A 35 1.13 7.02 8.61
C GLU A 35 0.32 7.75 7.52
N THR A 36 1.00 8.17 6.44
CA THR A 36 0.35 8.84 5.32
C THR A 36 -0.53 7.87 4.54
N VAL A 37 -0.08 6.63 4.35
CA VAL A 37 -0.85 5.60 3.64
C VAL A 37 -2.07 5.20 4.45
N ALA A 38 -1.92 4.97 5.76
CA ALA A 38 -3.01 4.63 6.68
C ALA A 38 -4.09 5.72 6.67
N LYS A 39 -3.69 7.00 6.78
CA LYS A 39 -4.64 8.12 6.69
C LYS A 39 -5.48 8.07 5.42
N PHE A 40 -4.85 7.95 4.26
CA PHE A 40 -5.58 7.93 2.98
C PHE A 40 -6.41 6.66 2.77
N PHE A 41 -6.00 5.54 3.36
CA PHE A 41 -6.76 4.30 3.33
C PHE A 41 -8.06 4.43 4.15
N LEU A 42 -7.98 4.99 5.36
CA LEU A 42 -9.13 5.21 6.25
C LEU A 42 -10.12 6.25 5.70
N GLU A 43 -9.63 7.22 4.91
CA GLU A 43 -10.46 8.18 4.16
C GLU A 43 -11.24 7.52 3.00
N GLY A 44 -10.91 6.28 2.61
CA GLY A 44 -11.60 5.55 1.55
C GLY A 44 -11.14 5.85 0.12
N ASP A 45 -10.15 6.72 -0.09
CA ASP A 45 -9.66 7.12 -1.43
C ASP A 45 -8.45 6.29 -1.90
N THR A 46 -8.16 5.16 -1.26
CA THR A 46 -6.93 4.42 -1.51
C THR A 46 -7.10 2.92 -1.47
N GLU A 47 -6.42 2.25 -2.40
CA GLU A 47 -6.18 0.80 -2.41
C GLU A 47 -4.69 0.52 -2.22
N ILE A 48 -4.37 -0.62 -1.60
CA ILE A 48 -3.00 -1.02 -1.31
C ILE A 48 -2.73 -2.40 -1.92
N LEU A 49 -1.75 -2.46 -2.81
CA LEU A 49 -1.23 -3.71 -3.35
C LEU A 49 -0.10 -4.22 -2.44
N VAL A 50 -0.29 -5.34 -1.78
CA VAL A 50 0.74 -5.99 -0.98
C VAL A 50 1.51 -6.96 -1.86
N TYR A 51 2.79 -6.68 -2.06
CA TYR A 51 3.73 -7.52 -2.81
C TYR A 51 4.64 -8.25 -1.83
N LEU A 52 4.55 -9.58 -1.83
CA LEU A 52 5.39 -10.46 -1.02
C LEU A 52 6.61 -10.87 -1.85
N GLU A 53 7.75 -10.23 -1.63
CA GLU A 53 8.96 -10.39 -2.45
C GLU A 53 9.43 -11.86 -2.51
N GLU A 54 9.41 -12.55 -1.36
CA GLU A 54 9.87 -13.94 -1.25
C GLU A 54 9.07 -14.90 -2.14
N SER A 55 7.76 -14.65 -2.30
CA SER A 55 6.86 -15.56 -3.03
C SER A 55 6.41 -15.02 -4.39
N GLY A 56 6.73 -13.76 -4.72
CA GLY A 56 6.23 -13.05 -5.89
C GLY A 56 4.72 -12.86 -5.91
N ARG A 57 4.03 -13.02 -4.77
CA ARG A 57 2.56 -12.93 -4.68
C ARG A 57 2.11 -11.49 -4.49
N GLU A 58 0.99 -11.17 -5.12
CA GLU A 58 0.33 -9.87 -5.03
C GLU A 58 -1.06 -10.02 -4.43
N ILE A 59 -1.38 -9.16 -3.46
CA ILE A 59 -2.65 -9.18 -2.73
C ILE A 59 -3.20 -7.76 -2.70
N LEU A 60 -4.36 -7.53 -3.30
CA LEU A 60 -5.00 -6.22 -3.27
C LEU A 60 -5.88 -6.09 -2.03
N ILE A 61 -5.61 -5.09 -1.22
CA ILE A 61 -6.39 -4.74 -0.03
C ILE A 61 -7.04 -3.37 -0.24
N THR A 62 -8.34 -3.31 -0.01
CA THR A 62 -9.16 -2.10 -0.11
C THR A 62 -9.80 -1.78 1.24
N PRO A 63 -10.31 -0.55 1.47
CA PRO A 63 -10.99 -0.18 2.70
C PRO A 63 -12.29 -0.98 2.95
N GLU A 64 -12.80 -1.65 1.92
CA GLU A 64 -13.97 -2.53 1.97
C GLU A 64 -13.61 -4.02 2.12
N SER A 65 -12.30 -4.34 2.16
CA SER A 65 -11.84 -5.72 2.40
C SER A 65 -12.17 -6.18 3.82
N ASP A 66 -12.11 -7.49 4.04
CA ASP A 66 -12.38 -8.05 5.37
C ASP A 66 -11.42 -7.46 6.42
N PRO A 67 -11.90 -7.01 7.60
CA PRO A 67 -11.05 -6.47 8.66
C PRO A 67 -9.92 -7.41 9.09
N GLN A 68 -10.10 -8.73 9.01
CA GLN A 68 -9.06 -9.72 9.30
C GLN A 68 -7.94 -9.69 8.26
N ASP A 69 -8.28 -9.52 6.98
CA ASP A 69 -7.29 -9.39 5.90
C ASP A 69 -6.56 -8.05 5.99
N ILE A 70 -7.28 -6.96 6.26
CA ILE A 70 -6.67 -5.65 6.50
C ILE A 70 -5.68 -5.74 7.66
N LYS A 71 -6.08 -6.35 8.79
CA LYS A 71 -5.20 -6.57 9.94
C LYS A 71 -3.97 -7.41 9.57
N LYS A 72 -4.18 -8.53 8.88
CA LYS A 72 -3.14 -9.50 8.54
C LYS A 72 -2.09 -8.90 7.61
N TYR A 73 -2.52 -8.13 6.61
CA TYR A 73 -1.63 -7.66 5.55
C TYR A 73 -1.13 -6.23 5.76
N LEU A 74 -1.89 -5.37 6.43
CA LEU A 74 -1.55 -3.96 6.63
C LEU A 74 -1.23 -3.63 8.09
N GLY A 75 -1.93 -4.25 9.04
CA GLY A 75 -1.79 -4.05 10.48
C GLY A 75 -2.93 -3.22 11.09
N ASP A 76 -2.98 -3.15 12.42
CA ASP A 76 -4.10 -2.53 13.16
C ASP A 76 -4.34 -1.05 12.84
N LYS A 77 -3.28 -0.30 12.46
CA LYS A 77 -3.38 1.11 12.09
C LYS A 77 -4.30 1.40 10.90
N PHE A 78 -4.67 0.38 10.13
CA PHE A 78 -5.53 0.51 8.96
C PHE A 78 -7.00 0.18 9.27
N LEU A 79 -7.34 -0.05 10.55
CA LEU A 79 -8.70 -0.38 11.01
C LEU A 79 -9.35 0.73 11.85
N GLU A 80 -8.57 1.63 12.45
CA GLU A 80 -9.07 2.67 13.35
C GLU A 80 -9.39 3.96 12.59
N LYS A 81 -10.64 4.45 12.68
CA LYS A 81 -11.06 5.76 12.16
C LYS A 81 -11.00 6.83 13.23
#